data_AF-A0A1X0D357-F1
#
_entry.id   AF-A0A1X0D357-F1
#
_cell.length_a   1.000
_cell.length_b   1.000
_cell.length_c   1.000
_cell.angle_alpha   90.00
_cell.angle_beta   90.00
_cell.angle_gamma   90.00
#
_symmetry.space_group_name_H-M   'P 1'
#
loop_
_entity.id
_entity.type
_entity.pdbx_description
1 polymer ?
#
loop_
_entity_poly.entity_id
_entity_poly.type
_entity_poly.pdbx_seq_one_letter_code
_entity_poly.pdbx_strand_id
1 'polypeptide(L)'
;MPPEQAASSRRSARRPQPRGDERRQRLLEAFEEQLQTQSLADISVAEVAKAAGLKRPAFYFYFAGKHEVVTELLSRIFQDDVFTIGGFLAGGGDPRASVTEAMTRTFESWHAHRTLFRAMLDARDSDPEARTIWEQWLQRYEDFVCDFIATQPTVDIPEPKAIAHALISMNERVLDRHIRSDDGPEAAAPLLAAIIHIWHTTLFGGATQ
;
A
#
# COMPACT_ATOMS: atom_id res chain seq x y z
N MET A 1 31.64 9.67 -60.44
CA MET A 1 32.53 10.09 -59.33
C MET A 1 32.08 11.47 -58.83
N PRO A 2 32.22 11.79 -57.53
CA PRO A 2 31.32 11.48 -56.39
C PRO A 2 30.75 12.82 -55.78
N PRO A 3 30.22 12.92 -54.52
CA PRO A 3 30.88 12.61 -53.24
C PRO A 3 30.04 11.67 -52.33
N GLU A 4 30.62 10.65 -51.69
CA GLU A 4 31.28 10.69 -50.36
C GLU A 4 30.44 11.36 -49.26
N GLN A 5 29.65 10.57 -48.54
CA GLN A 5 29.09 10.93 -47.24
C GLN A 5 29.71 10.05 -46.17
N ALA A 6 30.82 10.52 -45.61
CA ALA A 6 31.19 10.22 -44.24
C ALA A 6 30.37 11.14 -43.34
N ALA A 7 29.49 10.59 -42.49
CA ALA A 7 29.05 11.28 -41.29
C ALA A 7 28.44 10.33 -40.26
N SER A 8 29.29 10.02 -39.28
CA SER A 8 28.94 10.04 -37.86
C SER A 8 27.95 8.98 -37.36
N SER A 9 28.55 7.88 -36.92
CA SER A 9 28.06 7.07 -35.80
C SER A 9 27.56 7.97 -34.67
N ARG A 10 26.23 8.14 -34.59
CA ARG A 10 25.59 8.66 -33.39
C ARG A 10 25.79 7.61 -32.31
N ARG A 11 26.88 7.75 -31.55
CA ARG A 11 27.03 7.15 -30.24
C ARG A 11 25.80 7.53 -29.43
N SER A 12 24.85 6.60 -29.37
CA SER A 12 23.79 6.56 -28.38
C SER A 12 24.42 6.86 -27.02
N ALA A 13 24.13 8.05 -26.50
CA ALA A 13 24.55 8.46 -25.17
C ALA A 13 23.92 7.48 -24.19
N ARG A 14 24.74 6.55 -23.73
CA ARG A 14 24.41 5.54 -22.73
C ARG A 14 23.89 6.27 -21.48
N ARG A 15 22.60 6.08 -21.19
CA ARG A 15 21.90 6.52 -19.98
C ARG A 15 22.80 6.25 -18.76
N PRO A 16 23.25 7.27 -18.01
CA PRO A 16 24.11 7.04 -16.84
C PRO A 16 23.23 6.68 -15.63
N GLN A 17 22.73 5.44 -15.52
CA GLN A 17 21.93 5.07 -14.33
C GLN A 17 21.92 3.56 -14.00
N PRO A 18 22.99 3.09 -13.34
CA PRO A 18 22.86 1.96 -12.39
C PRO A 18 23.17 2.37 -10.94
N ARG A 19 24.06 3.36 -10.74
CA ARG A 19 24.56 3.75 -9.41
C ARG A 19 23.58 4.59 -8.59
N GLY A 20 22.68 5.31 -9.25
CA GLY A 20 21.68 6.16 -8.59
C GLY A 20 20.63 5.31 -7.88
N ASP A 21 20.12 4.31 -8.58
CA ASP A 21 19.05 3.44 -8.11
C ASP A 21 19.56 2.51 -6.99
N GLU A 22 20.79 2.02 -7.09
CA GLU A 22 21.44 1.22 -6.03
C GLU A 22 21.61 2.01 -4.71
N ARG A 23 21.95 3.30 -4.78
CA ARG A 23 22.07 4.14 -3.58
C ARG A 23 20.72 4.42 -2.94
N ARG A 24 19.71 4.67 -3.76
CA ARG A 24 18.34 4.88 -3.31
C ARG A 24 17.78 3.64 -2.63
N GLN A 25 18.01 2.48 -3.22
CA GLN A 25 17.60 1.19 -2.66
C GLN A 25 18.28 0.91 -1.31
N ARG A 26 19.58 1.18 -1.17
CA ARG A 26 20.27 1.07 0.14
C ARG A 26 19.71 2.00 1.22
N LEU A 27 19.23 3.19 0.84
CA LEU A 27 18.58 4.10 1.79
C LEU A 27 17.23 3.55 2.26
N LEU A 28 16.44 2.97 1.34
CA LEU A 28 15.16 2.33 1.64
C LEU A 28 15.35 1.13 2.59
N GLU A 29 16.30 0.25 2.28
CA GLU A 29 16.63 -0.92 3.10
C GLU A 29 17.09 -0.52 4.51
N ALA A 30 18.03 0.42 4.61
CA ALA A 30 18.50 0.92 5.90
C ALA A 30 17.38 1.60 6.72
N PHE A 31 16.41 2.22 6.06
CA PHE A 31 15.26 2.83 6.72
C PHE A 31 14.28 1.77 7.24
N GLU A 32 13.97 0.78 6.42
CA GLU A 32 13.09 -0.33 6.77
C GLU A 32 13.65 -1.17 7.93
N GLU A 33 14.96 -1.42 7.95
CA GLU A 33 15.65 -2.06 9.08
C GLU A 33 15.47 -1.28 10.38
N GLN A 34 15.56 0.05 10.33
CA GLN A 34 15.36 0.89 11.51
C GLN A 34 13.91 0.88 11.99
N LEU A 35 12.92 0.85 11.09
CA LEU A 35 11.51 0.74 11.46
C LEU A 35 11.18 -0.53 12.27
N GLN A 36 12.01 -1.57 12.19
CA GLN A 36 11.83 -2.79 13.00
C GLN A 36 12.06 -2.56 14.50
N THR A 37 12.82 -1.53 14.88
CA THR A 37 13.27 -1.33 16.25
C THR A 37 12.82 -0.03 16.89
N GLN A 38 12.35 0.95 16.10
CA GLN A 38 11.98 2.27 16.58
C GLN A 38 10.82 2.88 15.79
N SER A 39 10.20 3.93 16.34
CA SER A 39 9.11 4.65 15.68
C SER A 39 9.62 5.54 14.54
N LEU A 40 8.73 5.94 13.63
CA LEU A 40 9.07 6.88 12.56
C LEU A 40 9.63 8.20 13.11
N ALA A 41 9.12 8.66 14.25
CA ALA A 41 9.55 9.89 14.89
C ALA A 41 11.02 9.83 15.35
N ASP A 42 11.45 8.68 15.87
CA ASP A 42 12.79 8.48 16.44
C ASP A 42 13.88 8.24 15.40
N ILE A 43 13.51 7.83 14.17
CA ILE A 43 14.48 7.59 13.10
C ILE A 43 15.29 8.86 12.75
N SER A 44 16.61 8.72 12.71
CA SER A 44 17.55 9.77 12.31
C SER A 44 17.99 9.63 10.86
N VAL A 45 17.74 10.66 10.05
CA VAL A 45 18.20 10.74 8.65
C VAL A 45 19.71 10.58 8.52
N ALA A 46 20.48 11.07 9.51
CA ALA A 46 21.93 10.94 9.51
C ALA A 46 22.37 9.48 9.71
N GLU A 47 21.68 8.75 10.58
CA GLU A 47 21.97 7.35 10.88
C GLU A 47 21.54 6.44 9.74
N VAL A 48 20.38 6.69 9.13
CA VAL A 48 19.94 5.98 7.92
C VAL A 48 20.97 6.16 6.80
N ALA A 49 21.39 7.39 6.53
CA ALA A 49 22.39 7.65 5.50
C ALA A 49 23.71 6.92 5.81
N LYS A 50 24.17 6.95 7.07
CA LYS A 50 25.37 6.26 7.52
C LYS A 50 25.26 4.75 7.34
N ALA A 51 24.15 4.14 7.74
CA ALA A 51 23.87 2.71 7.58
C ALA A 51 23.87 2.30 6.09
N ALA A 52 23.32 3.14 5.21
CA ALA A 52 23.38 2.95 3.76
C ALA A 52 24.79 3.17 3.15
N GLY A 53 25.81 3.53 3.94
CA GLY A 53 27.16 3.85 3.47
C GLY A 53 27.26 5.18 2.73
N LEU A 54 26.38 6.13 3.05
CA LEU A 54 26.24 7.44 2.43
C LEU A 54 26.41 8.57 3.47
N LYS A 55 26.57 9.79 2.97
CA LYS A 55 26.55 11.00 3.81
C LYS A 55 25.14 11.57 3.85
N ARG A 56 24.78 12.26 4.94
CA ARG A 56 23.47 12.90 5.12
C ARG A 56 22.97 13.72 3.91
N PRO A 57 23.79 14.55 3.22
CA PRO A 57 23.31 15.28 2.05
C PRO A 57 22.85 14.38 0.89
N ALA A 58 23.36 13.15 0.79
CA ALA A 58 22.92 12.20 -0.20
C ALA A 58 21.50 11.69 0.07
N PHE A 59 21.05 11.63 1.33
CA PHE A 59 19.65 11.30 1.65
C PHE A 59 18.72 12.35 1.02
N TYR A 60 18.98 13.62 1.30
CA TYR A 60 18.13 14.72 0.80
C TYR A 60 18.20 14.92 -0.72
N PHE A 61 19.15 14.28 -1.39
CA PHE A 61 19.16 14.22 -2.85
C PHE A 61 18.09 13.26 -3.40
N TYR A 62 17.75 12.20 -2.65
CA TYR A 62 16.77 11.19 -3.05
C TYR A 62 15.39 11.36 -2.41
N PHE A 63 15.34 11.93 -1.21
CA PHE A 63 14.13 12.03 -0.40
C PHE A 63 14.05 13.40 0.31
N ALA A 64 12.94 14.09 0.18
CA ALA A 64 12.60 15.30 0.92
C ALA A 64 12.54 15.05 2.44
N GLY A 65 12.15 13.85 2.87
CA GLY A 65 12.06 13.52 4.29
C GLY A 65 11.68 12.07 4.59
N LYS A 66 11.50 11.78 5.87
CA LYS A 66 11.15 10.44 6.38
C LYS A 66 9.79 9.96 5.88
N HIS A 67 8.82 10.87 5.75
CA HIS A 67 7.48 10.55 5.25
C HIS A 67 7.52 10.03 3.80
N GLU A 68 8.32 10.65 2.93
CA GLU A 68 8.47 10.20 1.53
C GLU A 68 9.10 8.80 1.44
N VAL A 69 10.05 8.48 2.33
CA VAL A 69 10.65 7.14 2.36
C VAL A 69 9.59 6.10 2.73
N VAL A 70 8.76 6.38 3.73
CA VAL A 70 7.70 5.49 4.18
C VAL A 70 6.62 5.31 3.11
N THR A 71 6.17 6.40 2.49
CA THR A 71 5.16 6.33 1.41
C THR A 71 5.68 5.52 0.24
N GLU A 72 6.95 5.66 -0.14
CA GLU A 72 7.53 4.83 -1.20
C GLU A 72 7.62 3.36 -0.81
N LEU A 73 8.16 3.05 0.37
CA LEU A 73 8.29 1.66 0.83
C LEU A 73 6.94 0.95 0.77
N LEU A 74 5.89 1.61 1.29
CA LEU A 74 4.56 1.01 1.35
C LEU A 74 3.85 1.04 -0.02
N SER A 75 4.23 1.94 -0.94
CA SER A 75 3.65 1.97 -2.30
C SER A 75 3.84 0.65 -3.04
N ARG A 76 4.97 -0.03 -2.85
CA ARG A 76 5.25 -1.33 -3.51
C ARG A 76 4.31 -2.41 -3.00
N ILE A 77 4.16 -2.52 -1.68
CA ILE A 77 3.25 -3.46 -1.02
C ILE A 77 1.80 -3.18 -1.43
N PHE A 78 1.40 -1.90 -1.41
CA PHE A 78 0.07 -1.50 -1.84
C PHE A 78 -0.22 -1.89 -3.30
N GLN A 79 0.73 -1.71 -4.22
CA GLN A 79 0.57 -2.11 -5.62
C GLN A 79 0.36 -3.63 -5.77
N ASP A 80 1.13 -4.43 -5.04
CA ASP A 80 0.99 -5.89 -5.04
C ASP A 80 -0.36 -6.33 -4.44
N ASP A 81 -0.78 -5.69 -3.36
CA ASP A 81 -2.08 -5.93 -2.71
C ASP A 81 -3.24 -5.58 -3.64
N VAL A 82 -3.20 -4.41 -4.28
CA VAL A 82 -4.19 -3.94 -5.25
C VAL A 82 -4.31 -4.89 -6.43
N PHE A 83 -3.19 -5.36 -6.96
CA PHE A 83 -3.19 -6.33 -8.06
C PHE A 83 -3.82 -7.65 -7.62
N THR A 84 -3.45 -8.16 -6.46
CA THR A 84 -3.93 -9.44 -5.93
C THR A 84 -5.42 -9.39 -5.60
N ILE A 85 -5.85 -8.38 -4.85
CA ILE A 85 -7.26 -8.20 -4.44
C ILE A 85 -8.15 -7.93 -5.66
N GLY A 86 -7.69 -7.10 -6.60
CA GLY A 86 -8.39 -6.89 -7.86
C GLY A 86 -8.60 -8.20 -8.65
N GLY A 87 -7.60 -9.09 -8.63
CA GLY A 87 -7.70 -10.43 -9.22
C GLY A 87 -8.77 -11.31 -8.59
N PHE A 88 -8.86 -11.34 -7.26
CA PHE A 88 -9.90 -12.12 -6.55
C PHE A 88 -11.32 -11.62 -6.87
N LEU A 89 -11.50 -10.31 -6.88
CA LEU A 89 -12.81 -9.69 -7.11
C LEU A 89 -13.26 -9.80 -8.59
N ALA A 90 -12.32 -9.83 -9.54
CA ALA A 90 -12.61 -9.97 -10.97
C ALA A 90 -12.68 -11.43 -11.47
N GLY A 91 -12.28 -12.42 -10.66
CA GLY A 91 -12.03 -13.80 -11.08
C GLY A 91 -13.25 -14.66 -11.48
N GLY A 92 -14.48 -14.14 -11.39
CA GLY A 92 -15.70 -14.83 -11.82
C GLY A 92 -16.09 -16.09 -11.03
N GLY A 93 -15.43 -16.34 -9.89
CA GLY A 93 -15.75 -17.41 -8.95
C GLY A 93 -16.94 -17.07 -8.03
N ASP A 94 -17.06 -17.78 -6.90
CA ASP A 94 -18.06 -17.47 -5.87
C ASP A 94 -17.80 -16.07 -5.27
N PRO A 95 -18.71 -15.10 -5.42
CA PRO A 95 -18.55 -13.75 -4.88
C PRO A 95 -18.28 -13.71 -3.37
N ARG A 96 -18.85 -14.64 -2.60
CA ARG A 96 -18.60 -14.74 -1.15
C ARG A 96 -17.17 -15.19 -0.86
N ALA A 97 -16.67 -16.17 -1.62
CA ALA A 97 -15.28 -16.62 -1.51
C ALA A 97 -14.31 -15.48 -1.87
N SER A 98 -14.55 -14.76 -2.97
CA SER A 98 -13.73 -13.61 -3.38
C SER A 98 -13.61 -12.53 -2.30
N VAL A 99 -14.71 -12.19 -1.62
CA VAL A 99 -14.69 -11.22 -0.51
C VAL A 99 -13.88 -11.75 0.67
N THR A 100 -14.04 -13.04 1.01
CA THR A 100 -13.28 -13.69 2.08
C THR A 100 -11.77 -13.69 1.79
N GLU A 101 -11.38 -14.02 0.57
CA GLU A 101 -9.98 -14.02 0.11
C GLU A 101 -9.38 -12.62 0.13
N ALA A 102 -10.12 -11.62 -0.35
CA ALA A 102 -9.68 -10.23 -0.31
C ALA A 102 -9.43 -9.74 1.13
N MET A 103 -10.37 -9.98 2.06
CA MET A 103 -10.21 -9.57 3.46
C MET A 103 -9.05 -10.30 4.14
N THR A 104 -8.89 -11.59 3.87
CA THR A 104 -7.78 -12.40 4.40
C THR A 104 -6.44 -11.83 3.92
N ARG A 105 -6.30 -11.57 2.61
CA ARG A 105 -5.08 -11.00 2.02
C ARG A 105 -4.75 -9.60 2.57
N THR A 106 -5.76 -8.77 2.82
CA THR A 106 -5.56 -7.46 3.47
C THR A 106 -5.02 -7.62 4.88
N PHE A 107 -5.61 -8.49 5.71
CA PHE A 107 -5.12 -8.74 7.07
C PHE A 107 -3.71 -9.32 7.10
N GLU A 108 -3.40 -10.26 6.21
CA GLU A 108 -2.05 -10.83 6.05
C GLU A 108 -1.03 -9.74 5.71
N SER A 109 -1.36 -8.82 4.79
CA SER A 109 -0.49 -7.70 4.43
C SER A 109 -0.18 -6.80 5.63
N TRP A 110 -1.23 -6.37 6.33
CA TRP A 110 -1.12 -5.49 7.49
C TRP A 110 -0.32 -6.13 8.62
N HIS A 111 -0.46 -7.46 8.80
CA HIS A 111 0.32 -8.21 9.78
C HIS A 111 1.80 -8.35 9.35
N ALA A 112 2.04 -8.79 8.11
CA ALA A 112 3.39 -9.00 7.58
C ALA A 112 4.22 -7.71 7.56
N HIS A 113 3.58 -6.58 7.31
CA HIS A 113 4.23 -5.27 7.19
C HIS A 113 3.85 -4.31 8.32
N ARG A 114 3.53 -4.84 9.52
CA ARG A 114 3.00 -4.07 10.65
C ARG A 114 3.79 -2.79 10.97
N THR A 115 5.11 -2.88 11.03
CA THR A 115 5.97 -1.73 11.38
C THR A 115 5.90 -0.62 10.34
N LEU A 116 5.81 -0.98 9.06
CA LEU A 116 5.71 -0.03 7.96
C LEU A 116 4.31 0.59 7.86
N PHE A 117 3.24 -0.20 8.04
CA PHE A 117 1.88 0.36 8.13
C PHE A 117 1.75 1.32 9.32
N ARG A 118 2.31 0.97 10.48
CA ARG A 118 2.34 1.90 11.64
C ARG A 118 3.04 3.21 11.30
N ALA A 119 4.21 3.13 10.65
CA ALA A 119 4.95 4.31 10.21
C ALA A 119 4.15 5.13 9.19
N MET A 120 3.42 4.48 8.27
CA MET A 120 2.57 5.18 7.31
C MET A 120 1.43 5.92 7.99
N LEU A 121 0.78 5.31 8.99
CA LEU A 121 -0.27 5.97 9.76
C LEU A 121 0.28 7.20 10.50
N ASP A 122 1.47 7.10 11.10
CA ASP A 122 2.15 8.25 11.72
C ASP A 122 2.49 9.35 10.70
N ALA A 123 2.93 8.96 9.49
CA ALA A 123 3.20 9.88 8.40
C ALA A 123 1.93 10.59 7.92
N ARG A 124 0.83 9.86 7.69
CA ARG A 124 -0.49 10.40 7.32
C ARG A 124 -1.00 11.43 8.33
N ASP A 125 -0.79 11.16 9.61
CA ASP A 125 -1.27 12.05 10.67
C ASP A 125 -0.47 13.37 10.70
N SER A 126 0.79 13.35 10.27
CA SER A 126 1.74 14.47 10.39
C SER A 126 2.02 15.23 9.09
N ASP A 127 1.79 14.61 7.93
CA ASP A 127 2.26 15.09 6.62
C ASP A 127 1.12 15.11 5.58
N PRO A 128 0.81 16.28 4.96
CA PRO A 128 -0.29 16.39 4.00
C PRO A 128 -0.10 15.56 2.72
N GLU A 129 1.13 15.36 2.27
CA GLU A 129 1.41 14.57 1.06
C GLU A 129 1.22 13.08 1.35
N ALA A 130 1.74 12.61 2.50
CA ALA A 130 1.48 11.24 2.96
C ALA A 130 -0.01 10.97 3.16
N ARG A 131 -0.77 11.94 3.70
CA ARG A 131 -2.23 11.84 3.83
C ARG A 131 -2.92 11.70 2.47
N THR A 132 -2.52 12.54 1.51
CA THR A 132 -3.07 12.51 0.15
C THR A 132 -2.82 11.16 -0.52
N ILE A 133 -1.62 10.59 -0.36
CA ILE A 133 -1.28 9.26 -0.87
C ILE A 133 -2.15 8.17 -0.20
N TRP A 134 -2.32 8.22 1.12
CA TRP A 134 -3.17 7.29 1.86
C TRP A 134 -4.63 7.34 1.38
N GLU A 135 -5.19 8.54 1.20
CA GLU A 135 -6.55 8.73 0.71
C GLU A 135 -6.74 8.18 -0.71
N GLN A 136 -5.75 8.37 -1.59
CA GLN A 136 -5.78 7.77 -2.94
C GLN A 136 -5.79 6.24 -2.91
N TRP A 137 -5.06 5.65 -1.96
CA TRP A 137 -5.04 4.21 -1.76
C TRP A 137 -6.39 3.66 -1.28
N LEU A 138 -7.02 4.33 -0.31
CA LEU A 138 -8.36 3.98 0.15
C LEU A 138 -9.39 4.11 -0.98
N GLN A 139 -9.35 5.21 -1.74
CA GLN A 139 -10.23 5.42 -2.89
C GLN A 139 -10.10 4.28 -3.90
N ARG A 140 -8.88 3.79 -4.16
CA ARG A 140 -8.65 2.69 -5.10
C ARG A 140 -9.32 1.39 -4.66
N TYR A 141 -9.36 1.12 -3.35
CA TYR A 141 -10.10 -0.02 -2.81
C TYR A 141 -11.61 0.20 -2.86
N GLU A 142 -12.09 1.41 -2.60
CA GLU A 142 -13.51 1.75 -2.75
C GLU A 142 -13.98 1.53 -4.19
N ASP A 143 -13.17 1.92 -5.18
CA ASP A 143 -13.46 1.70 -6.60
C ASP A 143 -13.57 0.21 -6.91
N PHE A 144 -12.69 -0.64 -6.38
CA PHE A 144 -12.78 -2.09 -6.56
C PHE A 144 -14.08 -2.66 -5.97
N VAL A 145 -14.50 -2.19 -4.81
CA VAL A 145 -15.75 -2.65 -4.18
C VAL A 145 -16.95 -2.18 -4.99
N CYS A 146 -16.93 -0.95 -5.49
CA CYS A 146 -17.98 -0.43 -6.37
C CYS A 146 -18.10 -1.26 -7.65
N ASP A 147 -16.98 -1.52 -8.32
CA ASP A 147 -16.94 -2.32 -9.53
C ASP A 147 -17.42 -3.75 -9.24
N PHE A 148 -16.96 -4.34 -8.14
CA PHE A 148 -17.42 -5.65 -7.71
C PHE A 148 -18.94 -5.69 -7.52
N ILE A 149 -19.52 -4.77 -6.73
CA ILE A 149 -20.97 -4.67 -6.52
C ILE A 149 -21.72 -4.55 -7.85
N ALA A 150 -21.24 -3.69 -8.76
CA ALA A 150 -21.87 -3.48 -10.06
C ALA A 150 -21.90 -4.74 -10.94
N THR A 151 -20.98 -5.69 -10.73
CA THR A 151 -20.95 -6.97 -11.45
C THR A 151 -21.83 -8.06 -10.81
N GLN A 152 -22.42 -7.82 -9.63
CA GLN A 152 -23.22 -8.83 -8.93
C GLN A 152 -24.73 -8.60 -9.14
N PRO A 153 -25.40 -9.38 -10.01
CA PRO A 153 -26.82 -9.19 -10.32
C PRO A 153 -27.75 -9.51 -9.14
N THR A 154 -27.27 -10.23 -8.13
CA THR A 154 -28.03 -10.63 -6.94
C THR A 154 -27.83 -9.67 -5.76
N VAL A 155 -26.99 -8.66 -5.90
CA VAL A 155 -26.67 -7.68 -4.86
C VAL A 155 -27.45 -6.40 -5.13
N ASP A 156 -28.58 -6.23 -4.43
CA ASP A 156 -29.38 -5.01 -4.49
C ASP A 156 -28.97 -4.05 -3.36
N ILE A 157 -27.96 -3.23 -3.66
CA ILE A 157 -27.43 -2.24 -2.71
C ILE A 157 -27.77 -0.83 -3.22
N PRO A 158 -28.54 -0.04 -2.44
CA PRO A 158 -28.68 1.38 -2.73
C PRO A 158 -27.34 2.09 -2.48
N GLU A 159 -26.97 2.98 -3.39
CA GLU A 159 -25.73 3.78 -3.32
C GLU A 159 -24.44 2.95 -3.11
N PRO A 160 -24.01 2.13 -4.11
CA PRO A 160 -22.83 1.27 -4.00
C PRO A 160 -21.55 1.99 -3.53
N LYS A 161 -21.39 3.25 -3.93
CA LYS A 161 -20.28 4.12 -3.51
C LYS A 161 -20.29 4.42 -2.02
N ALA A 162 -21.46 4.71 -1.44
CA ALA A 162 -21.58 4.99 -0.02
C ALA A 162 -21.28 3.74 0.82
N ILE A 163 -21.75 2.57 0.35
CA ILE A 163 -21.44 1.28 0.99
C ILE A 163 -19.95 0.94 0.88
N ALA A 164 -19.34 1.08 -0.30
CA ALA A 164 -17.92 0.88 -0.48
C ALA A 164 -17.10 1.77 0.48
N HIS A 165 -17.40 3.07 0.51
CA HIS A 165 -16.76 4.01 1.41
C HIS A 165 -16.90 3.62 2.89
N ALA A 166 -18.10 3.22 3.33
CA ALA A 166 -18.34 2.80 4.70
C ALA A 166 -17.57 1.51 5.07
N LEU A 167 -17.57 0.51 4.19
CA LEU A 167 -16.87 -0.76 4.41
C LEU A 167 -15.34 -0.58 4.45
N ILE A 168 -14.78 0.23 3.53
CA ILE A 168 -13.35 0.54 3.51
C ILE A 168 -12.95 1.37 4.74
N SER A 169 -13.75 2.37 5.12
CA SER A 169 -13.51 3.18 6.32
C SER A 169 -13.57 2.32 7.60
N MET A 170 -14.48 1.36 7.68
CA MET A 170 -14.54 0.41 8.79
C MET A 170 -13.27 -0.44 8.86
N ASN A 171 -12.85 -1.03 7.74
CA ASN A 171 -11.64 -1.86 7.69
C ASN A 171 -10.42 -1.05 8.11
N GLU A 172 -10.25 0.15 7.54
CA GLU A 172 -9.15 1.07 7.86
C GLU A 172 -9.09 1.35 9.36
N ARG A 173 -10.23 1.67 9.98
CA ARG A 173 -10.27 1.99 11.41
C ARG A 173 -9.99 0.79 12.31
N VAL A 174 -10.50 -0.39 11.96
CA VAL A 174 -10.24 -1.63 12.71
C VAL A 174 -8.76 -1.97 12.65
N LEU A 175 -8.17 -1.90 11.45
CA LEU A 175 -6.77 -2.23 11.22
C LEU A 175 -5.80 -1.21 11.84
N ASP A 176 -6.11 0.10 11.78
CA ASP A 176 -5.35 1.16 12.47
C ASP A 176 -5.29 0.86 13.98
N ARG A 177 -6.45 0.66 14.61
CA ARG A 177 -6.54 0.33 16.04
C ARG A 177 -5.79 -0.94 16.40
N HIS A 178 -5.88 -1.98 15.56
CA HIS A 178 -5.19 -3.24 15.80
C HIS A 178 -3.67 -3.11 15.66
N ILE A 179 -3.17 -2.39 14.65
CA ILE A 179 -1.72 -2.19 14.48
C ILE A 179 -1.15 -1.37 15.64
N ARG A 180 -1.87 -0.35 16.09
CA ARG A 180 -1.45 0.54 17.18
C ARG A 180 -1.70 -0.03 18.59
N SER A 181 -2.38 -1.18 18.73
CA SER A 181 -2.58 -1.80 20.04
C SER A 181 -1.40 -2.68 20.47
N ASP A 182 -1.34 -2.96 21.77
CA ASP A 182 -0.42 -3.94 22.36
C ASP A 182 -0.96 -5.36 22.30
N ASP A 183 -2.06 -5.58 21.56
CA ASP A 183 -2.68 -6.89 21.44
C ASP A 183 -1.77 -7.86 20.71
N GLY A 184 -1.76 -9.11 21.16
CA GLY A 184 -1.04 -10.18 20.50
C GLY A 184 -1.65 -10.58 19.15
N PRO A 185 -0.94 -11.36 18.34
CA PRO A 185 -1.41 -11.84 17.03
C PRO A 185 -2.75 -12.60 17.11
N GLU A 186 -3.10 -13.18 18.26
CA GLU A 186 -4.37 -13.87 18.50
C GLU A 186 -5.60 -12.97 18.35
N ALA A 187 -5.46 -11.64 18.52
CA ALA A 187 -6.55 -10.70 18.34
C ALA A 187 -6.95 -10.49 16.87
N ALA A 188 -6.08 -10.84 15.92
CA ALA A 188 -6.33 -10.62 14.49
C ALA A 188 -7.46 -11.51 13.95
N ALA A 189 -7.52 -12.79 14.35
CA ALA A 189 -8.47 -13.75 13.79
C ALA A 189 -9.95 -13.41 14.11
N PRO A 190 -10.32 -13.06 15.36
CA PRO A 190 -11.67 -12.60 15.65
C PRO A 190 -12.06 -11.33 14.89
N LEU A 191 -11.13 -10.39 14.71
CA LEU A 191 -11.38 -9.14 13.96
C LEU A 191 -11.62 -9.42 12.47
N LEU A 192 -10.80 -10.27 11.85
CA LEU A 192 -10.98 -10.71 10.47
C LEU A 192 -12.35 -11.41 10.29
N ALA A 193 -12.71 -12.31 11.19
CA ALA A 193 -13.99 -13.01 11.15
C ALA A 193 -15.19 -12.03 11.26
N ALA A 194 -15.09 -11.03 12.13
CA ALA A 194 -16.12 -9.99 12.29
C ALA A 194 -16.25 -9.13 11.03
N ILE A 195 -15.13 -8.71 10.43
CA ILE A 195 -15.14 -7.94 9.18
C ILE A 195 -15.75 -8.77 8.04
N ILE A 196 -15.32 -10.02 7.84
CA ILE A 196 -15.90 -10.90 6.82
C ILE A 196 -17.42 -11.05 7.03
N HIS A 197 -17.86 -11.24 8.28
CA HIS A 197 -19.28 -11.32 8.58
C HIS A 197 -20.04 -10.06 8.19
N ILE A 198 -19.54 -8.87 8.54
CA ILE A 198 -20.17 -7.58 8.20
C ILE A 198 -20.21 -7.39 6.67
N TRP A 199 -19.13 -7.70 5.98
CA TRP A 199 -19.09 -7.62 4.51
C TRP A 199 -20.09 -8.59 3.87
N HIS A 200 -20.14 -9.84 4.33
CA HIS A 200 -21.05 -10.83 3.77
C HIS A 200 -22.52 -10.50 4.04
N THR A 201 -22.85 -10.00 5.23
CA THR A 201 -24.22 -9.59 5.56
C THR A 201 -24.64 -8.35 4.79
N THR A 202 -23.75 -7.36 4.66
CA THR A 202 -24.00 -6.13 3.89
C THR A 202 -24.20 -6.44 2.40
N LEU A 203 -23.32 -7.27 1.81
CA LEU A 203 -23.35 -7.53 0.37
C LEU A 203 -24.39 -8.58 -0.04
N PHE A 204 -24.62 -9.60 0.80
CA PHE A 204 -25.38 -10.78 0.39
C PHE A 204 -26.51 -11.16 1.35
N GLY A 205 -26.76 -10.36 2.40
CA GLY A 205 -27.78 -10.63 3.42
C GLY A 205 -29.21 -10.29 2.98
N GLY A 206 -29.39 -9.56 1.87
CA GLY A 206 -30.70 -9.14 1.35
C GLY A 206 -31.51 -10.25 0.66
N ALA A 207 -30.95 -11.45 0.45
CA ALA A 207 -31.67 -12.56 -0.16
C ALA A 207 -32.58 -13.29 0.85
N THR A 208 -33.56 -12.59 1.43
CA THR A 208 -34.74 -13.23 2.05
C THR A 208 -35.93 -12.26 2.04
N GLN A 209 -36.66 -12.23 0.91
CA GLN A 209 -38.10 -12.52 0.85
C GLN A 209 -38.58 -12.52 -0.61
#